data_AF-A0A327GXW1-F1
#
_entry.id   AF-A0A327GXW1-F1
#
_cell.length_a   1.000
_cell.length_b   1.000
_cell.length_c   1.000
_cell.angle_alpha   90.00
_cell.angle_beta   90.00
_cell.angle_gamma   90.00
#
_symmetry.space_group_name_H-M   'P 1'
#
loop_
_entity.id
_entity.type
_entity.pdbx_description
1 polymer ?
#
loop_
_entity_poly.entity_id
_entity_poly.type
_entity_poly.pdbx_seq_one_letter_code
_entity_poly.pdbx_strand_id
1 'polypeptide(L)'
;MDVWQAATEMQRVTGSARDGTATLDDLSGSTFTITSLGRDGGLGATPIINHPEVGILGVHKARDMPVARSGSIVIRRIMNLSSSWDHRIVDGADGAALVQDLKKMLENPALIFM
;
A
#
# COMPACT_ATOMS: atom_id res chain seq x y z
N MET A 1 -5.63 -16.08 6.55
CA MET A 1 -5.18 -15.14 7.59
C MET A 1 -6.26 -14.08 7.69
N ASP A 2 -6.80 -13.83 8.88
CA ASP A 2 -7.69 -12.69 9.09
C ASP A 2 -6.90 -11.40 9.40
N VAL A 3 -7.60 -10.27 9.57
CA VAL A 3 -6.95 -8.96 9.83
C VAL A 3 -6.17 -8.93 11.14
N TRP A 4 -6.59 -9.69 12.15
CA TRP A 4 -5.94 -9.72 13.45
C TRP A 4 -4.68 -10.55 13.41
N GLN A 5 -4.73 -11.71 12.76
CA GLN A 5 -3.57 -12.55 12.49
C GLN A 5 -2.54 -11.79 11.66
N ALA A 6 -2.97 -11.05 10.63
CA ALA A 6 -2.08 -10.21 9.83
C ALA A 6 -1.42 -9.11 10.68
N ALA A 7 -2.17 -8.46 11.58
CA ALA A 7 -1.63 -7.43 12.46
C ALA A 7 -0.60 -8.01 13.45
N THR A 8 -0.88 -9.16 14.05
CA THR A 8 0.06 -9.86 14.94
C THR A 8 1.33 -10.27 14.20
N GLU A 9 1.20 -10.82 13.00
CA GLU A 9 2.34 -11.27 12.22
C GLU A 9 3.20 -10.09 11.75
N MET A 10 2.57 -8.99 11.32
CA MET A 10 3.26 -7.74 10.99
C MET A 10 4.10 -7.23 12.17
N GLN A 11 3.56 -7.27 13.40
CA GLN A 11 4.30 -6.87 14.59
C GLN A 11 5.50 -7.78 14.85
N ARG A 12 5.34 -9.10 14.70
CA ARG A 12 6.41 -10.09 14.87
C ARG A 12 7.56 -9.81 13.91
N VAL A 13 7.30 -9.77 12.60
CA VAL A 13 8.36 -9.57 11.59
C VAL A 13 9.00 -8.19 11.69
N THR A 14 8.23 -7.16 12.05
CA THR A 14 8.77 -5.81 12.28
C THR A 14 9.73 -5.79 13.47
N GLY A 15 9.39 -6.49 14.57
CA GLY A 15 10.26 -6.64 15.72
C GLY A 15 11.57 -7.33 15.36
N SER A 16 11.49 -8.50 14.73
CA SER A 16 12.66 -9.25 14.29
C SER A 16 13.56 -8.46 13.34
N ALA A 17 13.00 -7.70 12.40
CA ALA A 17 13.76 -6.84 11.50
C ALA A 17 14.48 -5.71 12.25
N ARG A 18 13.83 -5.06 13.22
CA ARG A 18 14.44 -3.99 14.04
C ARG A 18 15.55 -4.49 14.95
N ASP A 19 15.35 -5.68 15.52
CA ASP A 19 16.31 -6.30 16.43
C ASP A 19 17.45 -7.01 15.68
N GLY A 20 17.39 -7.05 14.34
CA GLY A 20 18.38 -7.73 13.50
C GLY A 20 18.34 -9.25 13.60
N THR A 21 17.22 -9.82 14.05
CA THR A 21 17.01 -11.25 14.26
C THR A 21 16.11 -11.90 13.21
N ALA A 22 15.68 -11.15 12.20
CA ALA A 22 14.91 -11.67 11.07
C ALA A 22 15.67 -12.80 10.36
N THR A 23 14.96 -13.89 10.09
CA THR A 23 15.52 -15.04 9.37
C THR A 23 15.46 -14.80 7.86
N LEU A 24 16.18 -15.62 7.08
CA LEU A 24 16.10 -15.54 5.62
C LEU A 24 14.67 -15.86 5.12
N ASP A 25 13.98 -16.76 5.80
CA ASP A 25 12.60 -17.15 5.48
C ASP A 25 11.62 -15.99 5.73
N ASP A 26 11.88 -15.12 6.72
CA ASP A 26 11.07 -13.91 6.96
C ASP A 26 11.24 -12.85 5.86
N LEU A 27 12.34 -12.90 5.09
CA LEU A 27 12.73 -11.87 4.11
C LEU A 27 12.58 -12.34 2.65
N SER A 28 12.12 -13.57 2.42
CA SER A 28 12.08 -14.20 1.10
C SER A 28 10.67 -14.67 0.74
N GLY A 29 10.42 -14.91 -0.55
CA GLY A 29 9.15 -15.50 -1.01
C GLY A 29 7.97 -14.53 -1.12
N SER A 30 8.22 -13.22 -0.99
CA SER A 30 7.22 -12.20 -1.27
C SER A 30 6.80 -12.20 -2.75
N THR A 31 5.54 -11.84 -3.00
CA THR A 31 4.97 -11.72 -4.36
C THR A 31 4.63 -10.27 -4.71
N PHE A 32 4.53 -9.41 -3.71
CA PHE A 32 4.19 -8.01 -3.84
C PHE A 32 4.71 -7.25 -2.62
N THR A 33 5.18 -6.01 -2.83
CA THR A 33 5.72 -5.17 -1.78
C THR A 33 4.80 -3.99 -1.49
N ILE A 34 4.57 -3.71 -0.21
CA ILE A 34 3.99 -2.44 0.25
C ILE A 34 5.09 -1.65 0.95
N THR A 35 5.36 -0.45 0.46
CA THR A 35 6.29 0.48 1.09
C THR A 35 5.55 1.69 1.63
N SER A 36 5.57 1.86 2.95
CA SER A 36 4.95 3.02 3.62
C SER A 36 6.02 4.01 4.03
N LEU A 37 5.99 5.20 3.45
CA LEU A 37 6.90 6.30 3.82
C LEU A 37 6.41 7.06 5.07
N GLY A 38 5.26 6.68 5.64
CA GLY A 38 4.78 7.13 6.95
C GLY A 38 4.65 8.66 7.11
N ARG A 39 5.01 9.16 8.30
CA ARG A 39 4.90 10.57 8.73
C ARG A 39 5.76 11.53 7.88
N ASP A 40 6.87 11.01 7.38
CA ASP A 40 7.90 11.74 6.63
C ASP A 40 7.72 11.59 5.11
N GLY A 41 6.73 10.81 4.68
CA GLY A 41 6.39 10.60 3.28
C GLY A 41 5.95 11.90 2.60
N GLY A 42 6.52 12.14 1.41
CA GLY A 42 6.14 13.23 0.52
C GLY A 42 4.74 13.04 -0.08
N LEU A 43 4.39 13.91 -1.04
CA LEU A 43 3.11 13.83 -1.75
C LEU A 43 3.05 12.66 -2.75
N GLY A 44 4.18 12.06 -3.08
CA GLY A 44 4.30 10.95 -4.00
C GLY A 44 5.76 10.52 -4.10
N ALA A 45 5.96 9.28 -4.53
CA ALA A 45 7.27 8.71 -4.84
C ALA A 45 7.09 7.66 -5.94
N THR A 46 8.16 7.37 -6.67
CA THR A 46 8.22 6.28 -7.66
C THR A 46 8.99 5.12 -7.03
N PRO A 47 8.32 4.20 -6.31
CA PRO A 47 8.99 3.09 -5.66
C PRO A 47 9.67 2.17 -6.69
N ILE A 48 10.81 1.59 -6.32
CA ILE A 48 11.54 0.63 -7.16
C ILE A 48 11.04 -0.77 -6.82
N ILE A 49 10.76 -1.56 -7.86
CA ILE A 49 10.27 -2.94 -7.71
C ILE A 49 11.35 -3.82 -7.07
N ASN A 50 10.94 -4.64 -6.08
CA ASN A 50 11.80 -5.64 -5.47
C ASN A 50 11.81 -6.92 -6.33
N HIS A 51 12.77 -7.05 -7.24
CA HIS A 51 12.86 -8.23 -8.11
C HIS A 51 13.03 -9.52 -7.26
N PRO A 52 12.30 -10.62 -7.53
CA PRO A 52 11.56 -10.97 -8.75
C PRO A 52 10.08 -10.58 -8.79
N GLU A 53 9.60 -9.74 -7.87
CA GLU A 53 8.22 -9.23 -7.91
C GLU A 53 7.97 -8.37 -9.15
N VAL A 54 6.69 -8.18 -9.50
CA VAL A 54 6.26 -7.42 -10.68
C VAL A 54 5.55 -6.12 -10.34
N GLY A 55 5.35 -5.84 -9.04
CA GLY A 55 4.61 -4.68 -8.58
C GLY A 55 4.98 -4.28 -7.16
N ILE A 56 4.90 -2.98 -6.89
CA ILE A 56 5.11 -2.40 -5.57
C ILE A 56 4.14 -1.21 -5.37
N LEU A 57 3.56 -1.12 -4.18
CA LEU A 57 2.66 -0.03 -3.78
C LEU A 57 3.32 0.88 -2.74
N GLY A 58 3.43 2.16 -3.06
CA GLY A 58 3.81 3.23 -2.16
C GLY A 58 2.61 3.85 -1.45
N VAL A 59 2.63 3.86 -0.12
CA VAL A 59 1.62 4.51 0.72
C VAL A 59 2.20 5.79 1.31
N HIS A 60 1.54 6.92 1.01
CA HIS A 60 2.01 8.25 1.39
C HIS A 60 1.27 8.82 2.60
N LYS A 61 1.72 9.97 3.09
CA LYS A 61 1.13 10.63 4.25
C LYS A 61 -0.34 11.00 4.01
N ALA A 62 -1.20 10.58 4.93
CA ALA A 62 -2.59 11.03 4.97
C ALA A 62 -2.67 12.45 5.59
N ARG A 63 -3.37 13.37 4.94
CA ARG A 63 -3.57 14.76 5.40
C ARG A 63 -4.97 15.26 5.09
N ASP A 64 -5.40 16.28 5.83
CA ASP A 64 -6.69 16.91 5.58
C ASP A 64 -6.60 17.81 4.33
N MET A 65 -7.51 17.59 3.38
CA MET A 65 -7.55 18.28 2.09
C MET A 65 -8.99 18.73 1.78
N PRO A 66 -9.18 19.91 1.17
CA PRO A 66 -10.46 20.27 0.58
C PRO A 66 -10.72 19.41 -0.66
N VAL A 67 -11.90 18.77 -0.72
CA VAL A 67 -12.35 18.00 -1.87
C VAL A 67 -13.76 18.40 -2.27
N ALA A 68 -14.04 18.39 -3.58
CA ALA A 68 -15.37 18.62 -4.10
C ALA A 68 -16.21 17.34 -3.96
N ARG A 69 -17.36 17.42 -3.29
CA ARG A 69 -18.36 16.35 -3.16
C ARG A 69 -19.75 16.96 -3.33
N SER A 70 -20.52 16.43 -4.27
CA SER A 70 -21.92 16.85 -4.51
C SER A 70 -22.08 18.37 -4.63
N GLY A 71 -21.17 19.03 -5.37
CA GLY A 71 -21.20 20.47 -5.59
C GLY A 71 -20.71 21.35 -4.43
N SER A 72 -20.25 20.76 -3.32
CA SER A 72 -19.72 21.49 -2.16
C SER A 72 -18.25 21.11 -1.88
N ILE A 73 -17.49 22.04 -1.32
CA ILE A 73 -16.14 21.76 -0.80
C ILE A 73 -16.28 21.23 0.63
N VAL A 74 -15.73 20.04 0.88
CA VAL A 74 -15.66 19.42 2.21
C VAL A 74 -14.23 19.04 2.55
N ILE A 75 -13.87 19.10 3.83
CA ILE A 75 -12.55 18.63 4.28
C ILE A 75 -12.59 17.12 4.46
N ARG A 76 -11.60 16.42 3.89
CA ARG A 76 -11.43 14.96 4.05
C ARG A 76 -9.97 14.61 4.33
N ARG A 77 -9.78 13.52 5.08
CA ARG A 77 -8.47 12.87 5.20
C ARG A 77 -8.17 12.15 3.89
N ILE A 78 -7.21 12.64 3.14
CA ILE A 78 -6.79 12.09 1.85
C ILE A 78 -5.37 11.56 1.97
N MET A 79 -5.14 10.42 1.32
CA MET A 79 -3.85 9.75 1.22
C MET A 79 -3.56 9.47 -0.25
N ASN A 80 -2.32 9.70 -0.67
CA ASN A 80 -1.89 9.32 -2.01
C ASN A 80 -1.36 7.89 -2.01
N LEU A 81 -1.61 7.19 -3.11
CA LEU A 81 -0.99 5.91 -3.43
C LEU A 81 -0.16 6.09 -4.70
N SER A 82 1.03 5.50 -4.72
CA SER A 82 1.80 5.34 -5.95
C SER A 82 2.05 3.87 -6.20
N SER A 83 2.13 3.47 -7.47
CA SER A 83 2.39 2.09 -7.84
C SER A 83 3.39 2.05 -8.97
N SER A 84 4.34 1.11 -8.90
CA SER A 84 5.25 0.80 -10.00
C SER A 84 5.01 -0.64 -10.43
N TRP A 85 5.07 -0.88 -11.73
CA TRP A 85 4.77 -2.16 -12.35
C TRP A 85 5.84 -2.51 -13.38
N ASP A 86 6.16 -3.79 -13.49
CA ASP A 86 6.99 -4.29 -14.58
C ASP A 86 6.13 -4.38 -15.86
N HIS A 87 6.28 -3.40 -16.75
CA HIS A 87 5.49 -3.32 -17.99
C HIS A 87 5.76 -4.44 -19.00
N ARG A 88 6.75 -5.30 -18.76
CA ARG A 88 6.91 -6.53 -19.54
C ARG A 88 5.84 -7.57 -19.20
N ILE A 89 5.23 -7.45 -18.02
CA ILE A 89 4.28 -8.42 -17.45
C ILE A 89 2.90 -7.80 -17.24
N VAL A 90 2.82 -6.53 -16.82
CA VAL A 90 1.58 -5.87 -16.40
C VAL A 90 1.29 -4.65 -17.29
N ASP A 91 0.10 -4.59 -17.88
CA ASP A 91 -0.36 -3.43 -18.62
C ASP A 91 -0.77 -2.28 -17.66
N GLY A 92 -0.70 -1.04 -18.14
CA GLY A 92 -1.15 0.12 -17.38
C GLY A 92 -2.62 0.04 -16.96
N ALA A 93 -3.49 -0.57 -17.79
CA ALA A 93 -4.91 -0.75 -17.47
C ALA A 93 -5.11 -1.69 -16.27
N ASP A 94 -4.36 -2.80 -16.20
CA ASP A 94 -4.46 -3.77 -15.11
C ASP A 94 -3.96 -3.18 -13.79
N GLY A 95 -2.80 -2.51 -13.84
CA GLY A 95 -2.26 -1.81 -12.68
C GLY A 95 -3.19 -0.70 -12.17
N ALA A 96 -3.80 0.06 -13.08
CA ALA A 96 -4.78 1.08 -12.73
C ALA A 96 -6.05 0.46 -12.11
N ALA A 97 -6.57 -0.63 -12.66
CA ALA A 97 -7.74 -1.33 -12.13
C ALA A 97 -7.52 -1.77 -10.68
N LEU A 98 -6.37 -2.41 -10.40
CA LEU A 98 -6.01 -2.84 -9.05
C LEU A 98 -5.97 -1.66 -8.06
N VAL A 99 -5.35 -0.54 -8.43
CA VAL A 99 -5.27 0.65 -7.55
C VAL A 99 -6.65 1.27 -7.34
N GLN A 100 -7.52 1.27 -8.37
CA GLN A 100 -8.89 1.77 -8.23
C GLN A 100 -9.74 0.90 -7.31
N ASP A 101 -9.60 -0.43 -7.40
CA ASP A 101 -10.33 -1.35 -6.52
C ASP A 101 -9.83 -1.26 -5.08
N LEU A 102 -8.51 -1.17 -4.88
CA LEU A 102 -7.94 -0.89 -3.57
C LEU A 102 -8.47 0.43 -3.00
N LYS A 103 -8.51 1.50 -3.81
CA LYS A 103 -9.10 2.78 -3.40
C LYS A 103 -10.55 2.62 -2.95
N LYS A 104 -11.38 1.88 -3.69
CA LYS A 104 -12.79 1.65 -3.30
C LYS A 104 -12.89 0.96 -1.94
N MET A 105 -12.05 -0.06 -1.71
CA MET A 105 -11.99 -0.81 -0.45
C MET A 105 -11.51 0.07 0.71
N LEU A 106 -10.49 0.92 0.49
CA LEU A 106 -10.01 1.86 1.51
C LEU A 106 -11.04 2.96 1.84
N GLU A 107 -11.78 3.44 0.83
CA GLU A 107 -12.86 4.42 1.02
C GLU A 107 -14.09 3.79 1.70
N ASN A 108 -14.29 2.47 1.54
CA ASN A 108 -15.43 1.73 2.08
C ASN A 108 -14.97 0.36 2.65
N PRO A 109 -14.41 0.31 3.87
CA PRO A 109 -13.78 -0.90 4.41
C PRO A 109 -14.67 -2.13 4.50
N ALA A 110 -16.00 -1.97 4.53
CA ALA A 110 -16.94 -3.08 4.49
C ALA A 110 -16.78 -3.96 3.22
N LEU A 111 -16.30 -3.37 2.11
CA LEU A 111 -16.03 -4.09 0.86
C LEU A 111 -14.89 -5.11 0.97
N ILE A 112 -14.06 -5.04 2.01
CA ILE A 112 -12.96 -5.99 2.24
C ILE A 112 -13.50 -7.36 2.69
N PHE A 113 -14.68 -7.38 3.31
CA PHE A 113 -15.26 -8.57 3.93
C PHE A 113 -16.46 -9.16 3.16
N MET A 114 -16.77 -8.61 1.98
CA MET A 114 -17.78 -9.13 1.06
C MET A 114 -17.10 -9.94 -0.05
#